data_AF-A0A532UM03-F1
#
_entry.id   AF-A0A532UM03-F1
#
_cell.length_a   1.000
_cell.length_b   1.000
_cell.length_c   1.000
_cell.angle_alpha   90.00
_cell.angle_beta   90.00
_cell.angle_gamma   90.00
#
_symmetry.space_group_name_H-M   'P 1'
#
loop_
_entity.id
_entity.type
_entity.pdbx_description
1 polymer ?
#
loop_
_entity_poly.entity_id
_entity_poly.type
_entity_poly.pdbx_seq_one_letter_code
_entity_poly.pdbx_strand_id
1 'polypeptide(L)'
;MNVIPKTVVTIAILCSGFTSAAFGDDIASLIEQLGSWNKNKAKKASDELAAMGEPVVPELIKALNSKGRRRGRFAARALRHIGQDAADAIPALSESLKDPDALTREYSIEALGKMVDQADQVIPVLTEAVNDRDKDVRDQARLAIVRLTEMIKSKEQRGSTQQPLAAASSSKVATQSTGTTDVVQSEPLQPNGTDVNHGSAVSGARSPQEWGYFGKHKLMVLIRCVLFASVMAGFFSLLYLYREDL
;
A
#
# COMPACT_ATOMS: atom_id res chain seq x y z
N MET A 1 29.27 19.91 39.05
CA MET A 1 30.17 19.89 37.87
C MET A 1 29.82 18.68 37.03
N ASN A 2 29.06 18.86 35.94
CA ASN A 2 28.76 17.76 35.02
C ASN A 2 28.90 18.29 33.58
N VAL A 3 30.13 18.29 33.09
CA VAL A 3 30.48 18.89 31.79
C VAL A 3 30.13 17.89 30.70
N ILE A 4 28.91 17.96 30.16
CA ILE A 4 28.53 17.19 28.96
C ILE A 4 29.53 17.57 27.85
N PRO A 5 30.33 16.63 27.33
CA PRO A 5 31.42 16.97 26.43
C PRO A 5 30.85 17.48 25.10
N LYS A 6 31.28 18.68 24.70
CA LYS A 6 30.81 19.40 23.50
C LYS A 6 30.84 18.55 22.22
N THR A 7 31.70 17.53 22.17
CA THR A 7 31.82 16.54 21.09
C THR A 7 30.55 15.74 20.82
N VAL A 8 29.73 15.42 21.83
CA VAL A 8 28.52 14.59 21.66
C VAL A 8 27.44 15.37 20.90
N VAL A 9 27.31 16.67 21.17
CA VAL A 9 26.38 17.56 20.45
C VAL A 9 26.80 17.73 18.98
N THR A 10 28.11 17.80 18.69
CA THR A 10 28.60 17.90 17.31
C THR A 10 28.31 16.65 16.47
N ILE A 11 28.40 15.46 17.06
CA ILE A 11 28.16 14.19 16.34
C ILE A 11 26.67 14.04 15.98
N ALA A 12 25.75 14.46 16.85
CA ALA A 12 24.31 14.39 16.58
C ALA A 12 23.88 15.28 15.38
N ILE A 13 24.53 16.44 15.20
CA ILE A 13 24.27 17.36 14.08
C ILE A 13 24.81 16.80 12.75
N LEU A 14 25.89 16.01 12.78
CA LEU A 14 26.45 15.40 11.58
C LEU A 14 25.59 14.25 11.01
N CYS A 15 24.84 13.53 11.86
CA CYS A 15 23.96 12.45 11.41
C CYS A 15 22.66 12.93 10.75
N SER A 16 22.18 14.14 11.04
CA SER A 16 20.98 14.72 10.42
C SER A 16 21.25 15.49 9.12
N GLY A 17 22.50 15.93 8.88
CA GLY A 17 22.87 16.64 7.66
C GLY A 17 23.28 15.76 6.47
N PHE A 18 23.63 14.48 6.68
CA PHE A 18 24.32 13.67 5.67
C PHE A 18 23.42 12.98 4.63
N THR A 19 22.10 12.93 4.84
CA THR A 19 21.18 12.13 4.00
C THR A 19 20.34 12.91 2.99
N SER A 20 20.44 14.25 2.90
CA SER A 20 19.59 15.03 1.98
C SER A 20 20.22 15.29 0.61
N ALA A 21 21.52 15.56 0.52
CA ALA A 21 22.16 15.97 -0.74
C ALA A 21 22.27 14.82 -1.75
N ALA A 22 22.75 13.65 -1.33
CA ALA A 22 23.08 12.54 -2.24
C ALA A 22 21.88 11.93 -2.99
N PHE A 23 20.65 12.09 -2.48
CA PHE A 23 19.44 11.64 -3.18
C PHE A 23 18.88 12.70 -4.14
N GLY A 24 19.11 13.98 -3.89
CA GLY A 24 18.57 15.07 -4.71
C GLY A 24 19.12 15.07 -6.13
N ASP A 25 20.42 14.87 -6.28
CA ASP A 25 21.10 14.85 -7.59
C ASP A 25 20.64 13.66 -8.46
N ASP A 26 20.40 12.50 -7.84
CA ASP A 26 19.90 11.31 -8.53
C ASP A 26 18.43 11.48 -8.95
N ILE A 27 17.56 11.99 -8.07
CA ILE A 27 16.16 12.29 -8.41
C ILE A 27 16.10 13.30 -9.56
N ALA A 28 16.88 14.38 -9.53
CA ALA A 28 16.92 15.38 -10.61
C ALA A 28 17.34 14.76 -11.95
N SER A 29 18.39 13.93 -11.95
CA SER A 29 18.84 13.16 -13.11
C SER A 29 17.74 12.24 -13.66
N LEU A 30 17.05 11.50 -12.79
CA LEU A 30 15.97 10.60 -13.20
C LEU A 30 14.78 11.37 -13.79
N ILE A 31 14.39 12.51 -13.21
CA ILE A 31 13.34 13.41 -13.73
C ILE A 31 13.71 13.99 -15.11
N GLU A 32 14.99 14.27 -15.37
CA GLU A 32 15.45 14.61 -16.71
C GLU A 32 15.29 13.43 -17.68
N GLN A 33 15.69 12.23 -17.25
CA GLN A 33 15.65 11.00 -18.07
C GLN A 33 14.22 10.59 -18.49
N LEU A 34 13.18 10.93 -17.72
CA LEU A 34 11.77 10.80 -18.13
C LEU A 34 11.46 11.54 -19.45
N GLY A 35 12.17 12.64 -19.74
CA GLY A 35 12.03 13.40 -20.98
C GLY A 35 12.74 12.80 -22.20
N SER A 36 13.57 11.78 -22.01
CA SER A 36 14.47 11.27 -23.06
C SER A 36 13.73 10.65 -24.26
N TRP A 37 14.35 10.71 -25.45
CA TRP A 37 13.77 10.09 -26.64
C TRP A 37 13.78 8.55 -26.58
N ASN A 38 14.74 7.98 -25.85
CA ASN A 38 14.86 6.55 -25.63
C ASN A 38 13.79 6.08 -24.62
N LYS A 39 12.73 5.46 -25.15
CA LYS A 39 11.62 4.92 -24.35
C LYS A 39 12.06 3.97 -23.24
N ASN A 40 13.14 3.20 -23.43
CA ASN A 40 13.63 2.27 -22.41
C ASN A 40 14.35 3.00 -21.26
N LYS A 41 15.10 4.07 -21.57
CA LYS A 41 15.73 4.94 -20.56
C LYS A 41 14.67 5.67 -19.73
N ALA A 42 13.68 6.27 -20.39
CA ALA A 42 12.58 6.94 -19.71
C ALA A 42 11.68 5.98 -18.90
N LYS A 43 11.44 4.75 -19.39
CA LYS A 43 10.77 3.69 -18.62
C LYS A 43 11.55 3.35 -17.35
N LYS A 44 12.85 3.03 -17.50
CA LYS A 44 13.71 2.68 -16.37
C LYS A 44 13.72 3.76 -15.30
N ALA A 45 13.90 5.03 -15.68
CA ALA A 45 13.85 6.15 -14.73
C ALA A 45 12.48 6.29 -14.04
N SER A 46 11.38 6.04 -14.77
CA SER A 46 10.02 6.00 -14.21
C SER A 46 9.81 4.84 -13.22
N ASP A 47 10.48 3.71 -13.43
CA ASP A 47 10.41 2.53 -12.54
C ASP A 47 11.29 2.71 -11.30
N GLU A 48 12.47 3.35 -11.45
CA GLU A 48 13.38 3.71 -10.35
C GLU A 48 12.77 4.78 -9.43
N LEU A 49 12.19 5.85 -9.99
CA LEU A 49 11.44 6.84 -9.21
C LEU A 49 10.24 6.22 -8.49
N ALA A 50 9.50 5.31 -9.14
CA ALA A 50 8.39 4.63 -8.47
C ALA A 50 8.84 3.73 -7.30
N ALA A 51 10.03 3.14 -7.38
CA ALA A 51 10.61 2.36 -6.29
C ALA A 51 11.06 3.23 -5.08
N MET A 52 11.24 4.54 -5.27
CA MET A 52 11.50 5.48 -4.17
C MET A 52 10.22 5.84 -3.38
N GLY A 53 9.04 5.76 -4.01
CA GLY A 53 7.74 5.93 -3.36
C GLY A 53 7.33 7.39 -3.09
N GLU A 54 6.60 7.61 -2.00
CA GLU A 54 6.06 8.91 -1.55
C GLU A 54 7.04 10.11 -1.67
N PRO A 55 8.33 10.03 -1.28
CA PRO A 55 9.23 11.20 -1.26
C PRO A 55 9.47 11.86 -2.62
N VAL A 56 9.26 11.17 -3.74
CA VAL A 56 9.44 11.74 -5.09
C VAL A 56 8.15 12.29 -5.70
N VAL A 57 6.99 12.11 -5.05
CA VAL A 57 5.68 12.57 -5.55
C VAL A 57 5.66 14.07 -5.88
N PRO A 58 6.24 15.00 -5.07
CA PRO A 58 6.29 16.42 -5.42
C PRO A 58 7.06 16.72 -6.71
N GLU A 59 8.18 16.03 -6.97
CA GLU A 59 8.95 16.20 -8.20
C GLU A 59 8.26 15.56 -9.41
N LEU A 60 7.56 14.44 -9.22
CA LEU A 60 6.72 13.82 -10.24
C LEU A 60 5.54 14.72 -10.63
N ILE A 61 4.92 15.44 -9.67
CA ILE A 61 3.87 16.45 -9.95
C ILE A 61 4.42 17.60 -10.81
N LYS A 62 5.62 18.12 -10.48
CA LYS A 62 6.28 19.15 -11.31
C LYS A 62 6.62 18.63 -12.71
N ALA A 63 7.07 17.38 -12.80
CA ALA A 63 7.39 16.72 -14.06
C ALA A 63 6.16 16.50 -14.94
N LEU A 64 5.02 16.13 -14.34
CA LEU A 64 3.71 15.96 -14.97
C LEU A 64 3.25 17.26 -15.64
N ASN A 65 3.31 18.38 -14.91
CA ASN A 65 2.89 19.70 -15.38
C ASN A 65 3.92 20.41 -16.28
N SER A 66 5.03 19.76 -16.63
CA SER A 66 6.08 20.36 -17.47
C SER A 66 5.73 20.32 -18.97
N LYS A 67 6.22 21.29 -19.75
CA LYS A 67 5.95 21.41 -21.21
C LYS A 67 6.34 20.20 -22.08
N GLY A 68 7.04 19.20 -21.53
CA GLY A 68 7.52 18.04 -22.27
C GLY A 68 6.57 16.83 -22.17
N ARG A 69 5.74 16.59 -23.20
CA ARG A 69 4.77 15.47 -23.25
C ARG A 69 5.34 14.11 -22.81
N ARG A 70 6.58 13.77 -23.21
CA ARG A 70 7.25 12.52 -22.77
C ARG A 70 7.49 12.51 -21.26
N ARG A 71 8.01 13.60 -20.70
CA ARG A 71 8.27 13.74 -19.27
C ARG A 71 6.97 13.59 -18.48
N GLY A 72 5.92 14.28 -18.91
CA GLY A 72 4.61 14.19 -18.26
C GLY A 72 4.03 12.77 -18.29
N ARG A 73 4.03 12.13 -19.46
CA ARG A 73 3.61 10.73 -19.61
C ARG A 73 4.36 9.77 -18.67
N PHE A 74 5.69 9.85 -18.61
CA PHE A 74 6.47 8.95 -17.75
C PHE A 74 6.38 9.32 -16.26
N ALA A 75 6.09 10.57 -15.92
CA ALA A 75 5.73 10.96 -14.56
C ALA A 75 4.38 10.36 -14.12
N ALA A 76 3.34 10.44 -14.95
CA ALA A 76 2.06 9.76 -14.71
C ALA A 76 2.24 8.24 -14.54
N ARG A 77 3.08 7.60 -15.37
CA ARG A 77 3.44 6.18 -15.21
C ARG A 77 4.10 5.89 -13.86
N ALA A 78 5.02 6.74 -13.39
CA ALA A 78 5.67 6.58 -12.09
C ALA A 78 4.65 6.72 -10.93
N LEU A 79 3.82 7.78 -10.95
CA LEU A 79 2.74 7.99 -9.97
C LEU A 79 1.77 6.80 -9.92
N ARG A 80 1.42 6.24 -11.09
CA ARG A 80 0.65 4.99 -11.19
C ARG A 80 1.34 3.82 -10.50
N HIS A 81 2.66 3.69 -10.59
CA HIS A 81 3.39 2.61 -9.93
C HIS A 81 3.49 2.79 -8.41
N ILE A 82 3.59 4.03 -7.92
CA ILE A 82 3.52 4.37 -6.49
C ILE A 82 2.13 4.02 -5.92
N GLY A 83 1.05 4.37 -6.62
CA GLY A 83 -0.31 4.04 -6.20
C GLY A 83 -0.79 4.92 -5.05
N GLN A 84 -1.40 4.33 -4.01
CA GLN A 84 -2.11 5.04 -2.94
C GLN A 84 -1.28 6.14 -2.24
N ASP A 85 0.04 5.94 -2.14
CA ASP A 85 0.97 6.89 -1.50
C ASP A 85 1.24 8.14 -2.38
N ALA A 86 0.70 8.20 -3.61
CA ALA A 86 0.75 9.35 -4.50
C ALA A 86 -0.58 10.14 -4.57
N ALA A 87 -1.41 10.05 -3.52
CA ALA A 87 -2.69 10.76 -3.45
C ALA A 87 -2.57 12.29 -3.59
N ASP A 88 -1.47 12.90 -3.14
CA ASP A 88 -1.20 14.33 -3.32
C ASP A 88 -1.12 14.76 -4.79
N ALA A 89 -0.91 13.80 -5.71
CA ALA A 89 -0.91 14.06 -7.15
C ALA A 89 -2.31 14.11 -7.77
N ILE A 90 -3.40 13.79 -7.05
CA ILE A 90 -4.77 13.77 -7.59
C ILE A 90 -5.09 15.04 -8.40
N PRO A 91 -4.88 16.29 -7.93
CA PRO A 91 -5.21 17.49 -8.70
C PRO A 91 -4.43 17.61 -10.02
N ALA A 92 -3.15 17.24 -10.02
CA ALA A 92 -2.30 17.30 -11.22
C ALA A 92 -2.63 16.16 -12.20
N LEU A 93 -2.95 14.97 -11.69
CA LEU A 93 -3.44 13.85 -12.49
C LEU A 93 -4.79 14.19 -13.14
N SER A 94 -5.72 14.81 -12.41
CA SER A 94 -7.00 15.30 -12.94
C SER A 94 -6.81 16.31 -14.08
N GLU A 95 -5.91 17.29 -13.94
CA GLU A 95 -5.64 18.26 -15.02
C GLU A 95 -4.99 17.59 -16.25
N SER A 96 -4.12 16.60 -16.03
CA SER A 96 -3.48 15.85 -17.13
C SER A 96 -4.45 15.00 -17.96
N LEU A 97 -5.70 14.80 -17.51
CA LEU A 97 -6.77 14.22 -18.34
C LEU A 97 -7.21 15.14 -19.50
N LYS A 98 -6.69 16.37 -19.57
CA LYS A 98 -6.88 17.26 -20.72
C LYS A 98 -5.71 17.21 -21.72
N ASP A 99 -4.65 16.45 -21.44
CA ASP A 99 -3.45 16.39 -22.29
C ASP A 99 -3.80 15.86 -23.70
N PRO A 100 -3.24 16.45 -24.78
CA PRO A 100 -3.42 15.93 -26.14
C PRO A 100 -3.01 14.45 -26.31
N ASP A 101 -2.04 13.97 -25.55
CA ASP A 101 -1.49 12.62 -25.60
C ASP A 101 -2.37 11.60 -24.86
N ALA A 102 -3.02 10.69 -25.60
CA ALA A 102 -3.89 9.66 -25.02
C ALA A 102 -3.18 8.79 -23.98
N LEU A 103 -1.90 8.49 -24.16
CA LEU A 103 -1.11 7.68 -23.23
C LEU A 103 -0.77 8.42 -21.92
N THR A 104 -0.78 9.76 -21.91
CA THR A 104 -0.70 10.52 -20.66
C THR A 104 -2.02 10.43 -19.91
N ARG A 105 -3.16 10.61 -20.61
CA ARG A 105 -4.50 10.47 -20.03
C ARG A 105 -4.73 9.07 -19.46
N GLU A 106 -4.33 8.02 -20.20
CA GLU A 106 -4.45 6.62 -19.78
C GLU A 106 -3.69 6.36 -18.46
N TYR A 107 -2.40 6.70 -18.38
CA TYR A 107 -1.62 6.48 -17.16
C TYR A 107 -2.13 7.31 -15.98
N SER A 108 -2.71 8.47 -16.22
CA SER A 108 -3.32 9.29 -15.18
C SER A 108 -4.62 8.70 -14.65
N ILE A 109 -5.47 8.13 -15.52
CA ILE A 109 -6.64 7.33 -15.12
C ILE A 109 -6.22 6.12 -14.30
N GLU A 110 -5.21 5.37 -14.74
CA GLU A 110 -4.72 4.20 -14.01
C GLU A 110 -4.11 4.57 -12.65
N ALA A 111 -3.49 5.76 -12.52
CA ALA A 111 -2.97 6.26 -11.26
C ALA A 111 -4.13 6.64 -10.31
N LEU A 112 -5.07 7.44 -10.79
CA LEU A 112 -6.29 7.82 -10.07
C LEU A 112 -7.07 6.58 -9.59
N GLY A 113 -7.22 5.56 -10.44
CA GLY A 113 -7.87 4.27 -10.13
C GLY A 113 -7.18 3.42 -9.04
N LYS A 114 -6.08 3.90 -8.45
CA LYS A 114 -5.42 3.29 -7.27
C LYS A 114 -5.60 4.09 -5.97
N MET A 115 -6.17 5.29 -6.02
CA MET A 115 -6.39 6.16 -4.85
C MET A 115 -7.72 5.80 -4.17
N VAL A 116 -7.75 4.62 -3.55
CA VAL A 116 -8.95 4.07 -2.90
C VAL A 116 -9.41 4.93 -1.72
N ASP A 117 -8.48 5.49 -0.94
CA ASP A 117 -8.79 6.29 0.24
C ASP A 117 -9.27 7.73 -0.08
N GLN A 118 -9.24 8.12 -1.36
CA GLN A 118 -9.75 9.41 -1.87
C GLN A 118 -10.79 9.20 -2.99
N ALA A 119 -11.47 8.05 -2.99
CA ALA A 119 -12.42 7.68 -4.05
C ALA A 119 -13.50 8.73 -4.30
N ASP A 120 -14.00 9.42 -3.26
CA ASP A 120 -15.01 10.48 -3.38
C ASP A 120 -14.53 11.67 -4.23
N GLN A 121 -13.23 11.97 -4.22
CA GLN A 121 -12.61 13.01 -5.05
C GLN A 121 -12.33 12.50 -6.47
N VAL A 122 -12.04 11.21 -6.61
CA VAL A 122 -11.57 10.59 -7.86
C VAL A 122 -12.71 10.11 -8.77
N ILE A 123 -13.80 9.57 -8.21
CA ILE A 123 -14.93 9.04 -8.99
C ILE A 123 -15.56 10.11 -9.91
N PRO A 124 -15.79 11.37 -9.49
CA PRO A 124 -16.30 12.41 -10.39
C PRO A 124 -15.36 12.67 -11.58
N VAL A 125 -14.06 12.76 -11.32
CA VAL A 125 -13.01 12.98 -12.33
C VAL A 125 -12.96 11.83 -13.34
N LEU A 126 -13.02 10.58 -12.86
CA LEU A 126 -13.05 9.42 -13.75
C LEU A 126 -14.36 9.33 -14.54
N THR A 127 -15.48 9.78 -13.97
CA THR A 127 -16.79 9.79 -14.64
C THR A 127 -16.81 10.75 -15.84
N GLU A 128 -16.12 11.90 -15.74
CA GLU A 128 -15.90 12.78 -16.90
C GLU A 128 -15.08 12.05 -17.99
N ALA A 129 -14.00 11.37 -17.61
CA ALA A 129 -13.11 10.63 -18.50
C ALA A 129 -13.77 9.45 -19.25
N VAL A 130 -14.92 8.94 -18.78
CA VAL A 130 -15.73 7.95 -19.52
C VAL A 130 -16.21 8.49 -20.88
N ASN A 131 -16.21 9.81 -21.08
CA ASN A 131 -16.58 10.50 -22.32
C ASN A 131 -15.36 10.97 -23.15
N ASP A 132 -14.13 10.54 -22.84
CA ASP A 132 -12.94 10.92 -23.61
C ASP A 132 -13.09 10.59 -25.11
N ARG A 133 -12.47 11.38 -25.98
CA ARG A 133 -12.41 11.13 -27.43
C ARG A 133 -11.79 9.78 -27.81
N ASP A 134 -10.81 9.32 -27.04
CA ASP A 134 -10.04 8.10 -27.29
C ASP A 134 -10.74 6.89 -26.65
N LYS A 135 -10.88 5.80 -27.41
CA LYS A 135 -11.62 4.61 -26.96
C LYS A 135 -10.96 3.95 -25.75
N ASP A 136 -9.64 3.83 -25.75
CA ASP A 136 -8.94 3.07 -24.73
C ASP A 136 -8.90 3.87 -23.42
N VAL A 137 -8.82 5.20 -23.50
CA VAL A 137 -9.01 6.12 -22.37
C VAL A 137 -10.41 5.96 -21.75
N ARG A 138 -11.49 5.89 -22.55
CA ARG A 138 -12.87 5.64 -22.03
C ARG A 138 -13.01 4.28 -21.35
N ASP A 139 -12.40 3.24 -21.91
CA ASP A 139 -12.49 1.88 -21.36
C ASP A 139 -11.70 1.75 -20.04
N GLN A 140 -10.54 2.40 -19.95
CA GLN A 140 -9.75 2.48 -18.73
C GLN A 140 -10.46 3.30 -17.64
N ALA A 141 -11.17 4.38 -18.00
CA ALA A 141 -11.99 5.14 -17.05
C ALA A 141 -13.08 4.26 -16.42
N ARG A 142 -13.81 3.48 -17.24
CA ARG A 142 -14.80 2.50 -16.76
C ARG A 142 -14.17 1.45 -15.84
N LEU A 143 -13.03 0.88 -16.24
CA LEU A 143 -12.33 -0.13 -15.44
C LEU A 143 -11.86 0.43 -14.09
N ALA A 144 -11.34 1.66 -14.07
CA ALA A 144 -10.89 2.33 -12.85
C ALA A 144 -12.05 2.59 -11.88
N ILE A 145 -13.22 3.03 -12.35
CA ILE A 145 -14.43 3.22 -11.53
C ILE A 145 -14.92 1.91 -10.93
N VAL A 146 -15.00 0.83 -11.74
CA VAL A 146 -15.40 -0.51 -11.26
C VAL A 146 -14.42 -0.99 -10.19
N ARG A 147 -13.10 -0.88 -10.45
CA ARG A 147 -12.05 -1.27 -9.51
C ARG A 147 -12.15 -0.51 -8.18
N LEU A 148 -12.31 0.81 -8.20
CA LEU A 148 -12.45 1.62 -6.99
C LEU A 148 -13.69 1.18 -6.19
N THR A 149 -14.84 1.07 -6.86
CA THR A 149 -16.10 0.64 -6.24
C THR A 149 -15.99 -0.72 -5.54
N GLU A 150 -15.40 -1.73 -6.20
CA GLU A 150 -15.20 -3.06 -5.58
C GLU A 150 -14.18 -3.03 -4.44
N MET A 151 -13.11 -2.23 -4.55
CA MET A 151 -12.14 -2.05 -3.47
C MET A 151 -12.78 -1.42 -2.23
N ILE A 152 -13.66 -0.42 -2.39
CA ILE A 152 -14.40 0.23 -1.30
C ILE A 152 -15.33 -0.76 -0.60
N LYS A 153 -16.19 -1.47 -1.34
CA LYS A 153 -17.05 -2.54 -0.80
C LYS A 153 -16.24 -3.57 0.00
N SER A 154 -15.09 -3.98 -0.54
CA SER A 154 -14.21 -4.95 0.13
C SER A 154 -13.55 -4.41 1.40
N LYS A 155 -13.35 -3.09 1.54
CA LYS A 155 -12.88 -2.44 2.78
C LYS A 155 -14.00 -2.37 3.81
N GLU A 156 -15.20 -1.98 3.40
CA GLU A 156 -16.38 -1.89 4.26
C GLU A 156 -16.74 -3.24 4.92
N GLN A 157 -16.77 -4.33 4.12
CA GLN A 157 -17.01 -5.69 4.61
C GLN A 157 -15.93 -6.20 5.58
N ARG A 158 -14.69 -5.70 5.45
CA ARG A 158 -13.61 -5.98 6.42
C ARG A 158 -13.77 -5.20 7.71
N GLY A 159 -14.29 -3.98 7.66
CA GLY A 159 -14.61 -3.17 8.85
C GLY A 159 -15.73 -3.78 9.70
N SER A 160 -16.82 -4.25 9.08
CA SER A 160 -17.94 -4.89 9.79
C SER A 160 -17.56 -6.23 10.45
N THR A 161 -16.60 -6.96 9.87
CA THR A 161 -16.14 -8.26 10.40
C THR A 161 -15.21 -8.12 11.63
N GLN A 162 -14.73 -6.91 11.96
CA GLN A 162 -13.79 -6.67 13.07
C GLN A 162 -14.44 -6.22 14.40
N GLN A 163 -15.77 -6.25 14.51
CA GLN A 163 -16.44 -5.94 15.78
C GLN A 163 -16.05 -7.00 16.84
N PRO A 164 -15.41 -6.64 17.97
CA PRO A 164 -14.70 -7.63 18.80
C PRO A 164 -15.61 -8.67 19.46
N LEU A 165 -15.13 -9.93 19.52
CA LEU A 165 -15.73 -11.06 20.25
C LEU A 165 -15.75 -10.91 21.79
N ALA A 166 -15.78 -9.68 22.31
CA ALA A 166 -15.56 -9.35 23.72
C ALA A 166 -16.76 -9.64 24.65
N ALA A 167 -17.89 -10.16 24.14
CA ALA A 167 -19.12 -10.37 24.91
C ALA A 167 -19.42 -11.84 25.29
N ALA A 168 -18.69 -12.81 24.76
CA ALA A 168 -18.96 -14.25 24.96
C ALA A 168 -18.21 -14.86 26.16
N SER A 169 -18.24 -14.19 27.33
CA SER A 169 -17.60 -14.67 28.56
C SER A 169 -18.45 -14.39 29.81
N SER A 170 -19.66 -14.93 29.88
CA SER A 170 -20.38 -15.25 31.13
C SER A 170 -21.68 -16.01 30.87
N SER A 171 -21.70 -17.32 31.14
CA SER A 171 -22.71 -17.93 32.03
C SER A 171 -22.33 -19.36 32.40
N LYS A 172 -22.25 -19.65 33.70
CA LYS A 172 -22.33 -21.01 34.24
C LYS A 172 -23.75 -21.55 33.99
N VAL A 173 -23.88 -22.83 33.66
CA VAL A 173 -24.65 -23.78 34.50
C VAL A 173 -24.00 -25.15 34.37
N ALA A 174 -23.79 -25.82 35.50
CA ALA A 174 -23.46 -27.23 35.56
C ALA A 174 -24.67 -27.98 36.12
N THR A 175 -24.97 -29.17 35.60
CA THR A 175 -25.67 -30.25 36.30
C THR A 175 -25.40 -31.59 35.61
N GLN A 176 -25.46 -32.67 36.38
CA GLN A 176 -25.05 -34.02 35.99
C GLN A 176 -26.26 -34.97 35.88
N SER A 177 -26.03 -36.11 35.23
CA SER A 177 -26.49 -37.46 35.65
C SER A 177 -27.93 -37.93 35.40
N THR A 178 -28.04 -39.26 35.22
CA THR A 178 -29.24 -40.14 35.14
C THR A 178 -30.14 -39.98 33.88
N GLY A 179 -30.70 -41.02 33.27
CA GLY A 179 -30.58 -42.49 33.43
C GLY A 179 -31.86 -43.23 32.98
N THR A 180 -31.76 -44.49 32.46
CA THR A 180 -32.85 -45.49 32.22
C THR A 180 -34.00 -45.11 31.23
N THR A 181 -34.71 -45.99 30.49
CA THR A 181 -34.51 -47.34 29.89
C THR A 181 -35.62 -47.57 28.81
N ASP A 182 -35.62 -48.74 28.13
CA ASP A 182 -36.73 -49.37 27.37
C ASP A 182 -37.05 -48.81 25.96
N VAL A 183 -36.83 -49.52 24.83
CA VAL A 183 -37.32 -50.84 24.34
C VAL A 183 -38.70 -50.79 23.67
N VAL A 184 -38.73 -50.84 22.32
CA VAL A 184 -39.77 -51.47 21.46
C VAL A 184 -39.11 -51.94 20.15
N GLN A 185 -39.47 -53.14 19.66
CA GLN A 185 -39.09 -53.72 18.35
C GLN A 185 -40.12 -53.27 17.28
N SER A 186 -39.77 -53.02 16.01
CA SER A 186 -39.67 -53.97 14.88
C SER A 186 -39.42 -53.15 13.57
N GLU A 187 -39.09 -53.64 12.37
CA GLU A 187 -38.63 -54.92 11.78
C GLU A 187 -37.83 -54.57 10.47
N PRO A 188 -37.46 -55.48 9.51
CA PRO A 188 -36.29 -55.22 8.63
C PRO A 188 -36.61 -55.03 7.13
N LEU A 189 -35.61 -54.55 6.38
CA LEU A 189 -35.08 -55.15 5.13
C LEU A 189 -33.99 -54.24 4.50
N GLN A 190 -32.83 -54.82 4.19
CA GLN A 190 -31.78 -54.23 3.32
C GLN A 190 -31.92 -54.79 1.88
N PRO A 191 -31.01 -54.56 0.90
CA PRO A 191 -29.88 -53.62 0.81
C PRO A 191 -29.81 -52.83 -0.52
N ASN A 192 -29.05 -51.73 -0.54
CA ASN A 192 -27.97 -51.49 -1.53
C ASN A 192 -27.31 -50.12 -1.33
N GLY A 193 -26.01 -50.13 -1.07
CA GLY A 193 -25.15 -48.95 -0.98
C GLY A 193 -23.70 -49.44 -1.00
N THR A 194 -23.05 -49.33 -2.16
CA THR A 194 -21.76 -49.96 -2.42
C THR A 194 -20.64 -49.41 -1.55
N ASP A 195 -19.88 -50.30 -0.91
CA ASP A 195 -18.52 -50.02 -0.47
C ASP A 195 -17.68 -49.48 -1.64
N VAL A 196 -16.95 -48.39 -1.41
CA VAL A 196 -15.48 -48.44 -1.32
C VAL A 196 -14.96 -47.17 -0.66
N ASN A 197 -14.59 -47.29 0.61
CA ASN A 197 -13.74 -46.32 1.27
C ASN A 197 -12.28 -46.54 0.82
N HIS A 198 -11.73 -45.62 0.02
CA HIS A 198 -10.29 -45.50 -0.17
C HIS A 198 -9.83 -44.15 0.39
N GLY A 199 -9.50 -44.15 1.67
CA GLY A 199 -8.85 -43.01 2.32
C GLY A 199 -7.50 -42.73 1.67
N SER A 200 -7.31 -41.49 1.22
CA SER A 200 -5.98 -40.91 1.01
C SER A 200 -5.89 -39.62 1.81
N ALA A 201 -5.34 -39.75 3.01
CA ALA A 201 -4.88 -38.61 3.78
C ALA A 201 -3.69 -37.98 3.04
N VAL A 202 -3.93 -36.90 2.29
CA VAL A 202 -2.84 -36.04 1.81
C VAL A 202 -2.38 -35.17 2.97
N SER A 203 -1.45 -35.74 3.74
CA SER A 203 -0.64 -35.02 4.71
C SER A 203 0.18 -33.92 4.02
N GLY A 204 0.36 -32.80 4.71
CA GLY A 204 1.03 -31.64 4.14
C GLY A 204 2.52 -31.86 3.91
N ALA A 205 2.98 -31.59 2.68
CA ALA A 205 4.37 -31.35 2.35
C ALA A 205 4.46 -30.25 1.28
N ARG A 206 4.28 -28.98 1.69
CA ARG A 206 4.49 -27.83 0.79
C ARG A 206 6.00 -27.54 0.74
N SER A 207 6.58 -27.58 -0.46
CA SER A 207 8.01 -27.44 -0.67
C SER A 207 8.54 -26.06 -0.21
N PRO A 208 9.77 -25.98 0.35
CA PRO A 208 10.32 -24.73 0.85
C PRO A 208 10.99 -23.94 -0.28
N GLN A 209 10.17 -23.29 -1.11
CA GLN A 209 10.56 -22.24 -2.06
C GLN A 209 9.46 -21.16 -1.99
N GLU A 210 9.81 -19.86 -2.07
CA GLU A 210 8.92 -18.67 -1.91
C GLU A 210 8.77 -18.03 -0.50
N TRP A 211 9.88 -17.63 0.12
CA TRP A 211 9.90 -16.54 1.13
C TRP A 211 10.98 -15.49 0.83
N GLY A 212 10.98 -14.98 -0.41
CA GLY A 212 12.01 -14.04 -0.90
C GLY A 212 11.70 -12.54 -0.75
N TYR A 213 10.42 -12.14 -0.67
CA TYR A 213 10.01 -10.73 -0.84
C TYR A 213 9.24 -10.12 0.34
N PHE A 214 8.47 -10.90 1.10
CA PHE A 214 7.65 -10.39 2.21
C PHE A 214 8.41 -10.10 3.51
N GLY A 215 9.60 -10.69 3.70
CA GLY A 215 10.41 -10.48 4.91
C GLY A 215 11.09 -9.11 4.96
N LYS A 216 11.55 -8.59 3.81
CA LYS A 216 12.31 -7.35 3.72
C LYS A 216 11.49 -6.12 4.15
N HIS A 217 10.21 -6.06 3.76
CA HIS A 217 9.33 -4.96 4.19
C HIS A 217 9.11 -4.92 5.70
N LYS A 218 8.81 -6.07 6.35
CA LYS A 218 8.65 -6.09 7.82
C LYS A 218 9.96 -5.75 8.54
N LEU A 219 11.10 -6.19 8.03
CA LEU A 219 12.41 -5.86 8.60
C LEU A 219 12.75 -4.37 8.42
N MET A 220 12.48 -3.78 7.25
CA MET A 220 12.69 -2.34 7.00
C MET A 220 11.75 -1.46 7.84
N VAL A 221 10.49 -1.86 8.03
CA VAL A 221 9.56 -1.16 8.94
C VAL A 221 10.05 -1.25 10.38
N LEU A 222 10.46 -2.42 10.86
CA LEU A 222 11.02 -2.58 12.22
C LEU A 222 12.28 -1.74 12.42
N ILE A 223 13.21 -1.73 11.45
CA ILE A 223 14.42 -0.89 11.49
C ILE A 223 14.04 0.60 11.55
N ARG A 224 13.09 1.07 10.72
CA ARG A 224 12.59 2.47 10.77
C ARG A 224 11.93 2.79 12.11
N CYS A 225 11.12 1.88 12.68
CA CYS A 225 10.50 2.08 13.99
C CYS A 225 11.52 2.14 15.14
N VAL A 226 12.53 1.25 15.14
CA VAL A 226 13.59 1.24 16.17
C VAL A 226 14.46 2.51 16.07
N LEU A 227 14.86 2.91 14.87
CA LEU A 227 15.61 4.15 14.68
C LEU A 227 14.80 5.39 15.09
N PHE A 228 13.51 5.45 14.76
CA PHE A 228 12.63 6.55 15.18
C PHE A 228 12.47 6.59 16.70
N ALA A 229 12.27 5.45 17.36
CA ALA A 229 12.21 5.36 18.82
C ALA A 229 13.52 5.79 19.49
N SER A 230 14.68 5.43 18.93
CA SER A 230 15.99 5.86 19.44
C SER A 230 16.21 7.38 19.32
N VAL A 231 15.78 7.99 18.21
CA VAL A 231 15.84 9.45 18.03
C VAL A 231 14.92 10.18 19.01
N MET A 232 13.69 9.69 19.20
CA MET A 232 12.75 10.27 20.17
C MET A 232 13.24 10.11 21.61
N ALA A 233 13.80 8.96 21.99
CA ALA A 233 14.40 8.77 23.32
C ALA A 233 15.58 9.71 23.56
N GLY A 234 16.44 9.93 22.55
CA GLY A 234 17.52 10.92 22.62
C GLY A 234 17.01 12.35 22.81
N PHE A 235 15.92 12.72 22.10
CA PHE A 235 15.30 14.04 22.21
C PHE A 235 14.65 14.26 23.59
N PHE A 236 13.98 13.26 24.15
CA PHE A 236 13.41 13.34 25.51
C PHE A 236 14.48 13.42 26.60
N SER A 237 15.61 12.69 26.49
CA SER A 237 16.74 12.85 27.43
C SER A 237 17.38 14.25 27.37
N LEU A 238 17.46 14.85 26.17
CA LEU A 238 17.94 16.22 25.99
C LEU A 238 17.00 17.25 26.63
N LEU A 239 15.69 17.10 26.48
CA LEU A 239 14.70 17.95 27.15
C LEU A 239 14.67 17.76 28.67
N TYR A 240 14.94 16.56 29.17
CA TYR A 240 15.00 16.29 30.61
C TYR A 240 16.21 16.99 31.26
N LEU A 241 17.39 16.88 30.64
CA LEU A 241 18.59 17.59 31.09
C LEU A 241 18.46 19.12 31.00
N TYR A 242 17.72 19.65 30.03
CA TYR A 242 17.50 21.10 29.89
C TYR A 242 16.46 21.67 30.88
N ARG A 243 15.77 20.82 31.64
CA ARG A 243 14.75 21.26 32.62
C ARG A 243 15.31 21.48 34.03
N GLU A 244 16.52 21.00 34.33
CA GLU A 244 17.16 21.21 35.64
C GLU A 244 17.94 22.54 35.73
N ASP A 245 18.09 23.28 34.62
CA ASP A 245 18.81 24.57 34.53
C ASP A 245 17.87 25.82 34.48
N LEU A 246 16.63 25.72 35.01
CA LEU A 246 15.64 26.81 35.12
C LEU A 246 15.09 26.98 36.55
#